data_AF-A0AAW6FMW0-F1
#
_entry.id   AF-A0AAW6FMW0-F1
#
_cell.length_a   1.000
_cell.length_b   1.000
_cell.length_c   1.000
_cell.angle_alpha   90.00
_cell.angle_beta   90.00
_cell.angle_gamma   90.00
#
_symmetry.space_group_name_H-M   'P 1'
#
loop_
_entity.id
_entity.type
_entity.pdbx_description
1 polymer ?
#
loop_
_entity_poly.entity_id
_entity_poly.type
_entity_poly.pdbx_seq_one_letter_code
_entity_poly.pdbx_strand_id
1 'polypeptide(L)'
;MVKVLGQNEEVRSLIKEEALKQIDFDYDVLYCLIKDKQLKNGVTLEEYLEKYLTSDELKCIHKQLPTLTLFVPTLPENSFSVHSWNTIDELPAVAVKVSDNNDVKIYYGNGETEVFPADIIPGFPVVVVKENERIVRNGEILSKTVSENIEETNLIFVDEIFNNLHGKDLVNTKTRANRPDRPVPLPKVDNPEDYLPANMKKTYEAYKIYKNTTGWQRDYIYYGITPTTDKGPFDYNMKEFLVGFELMGDALGFYRKIADQDGDPKSSIPIGGVLPANSSIITWTEGEYEFKVTTYVGSKSTIGTEYKSFFRLKPDQLFRAEVERVISRPGMPGYTVYKLVGLKSKRVDLDLPLFEWDLENYGATIKIAIEEVDGQETEVNSISSSIEFATNFGFDASFGEKVKFGVKFGSTIKEVLNVSNTITKTLGGDELGEVIINFADPVVISDEFRYHYKPRTNPREQAVVDYTEPTFNSKYYTGWYRLYISPKKTNL
;
A
#
# COMPACT_ATOMS: atom_id res chain seq x y z
N MET A 1 -27.62 14.02 -3.86
CA MET A 1 -26.45 14.12 -4.77
C MET A 1 -26.81 14.03 -6.25
N VAL A 2 -27.38 12.93 -6.77
CA VAL A 2 -27.60 12.74 -8.24
C VAL A 2 -28.33 13.90 -8.95
N LYS A 3 -29.36 14.47 -8.32
CA LYS A 3 -30.09 15.62 -8.88
C LYS A 3 -29.21 16.88 -8.96
N VAL A 4 -28.40 17.14 -7.93
CA VAL A 4 -27.48 18.29 -7.90
C VAL A 4 -26.42 18.13 -8.99
N LEU A 5 -25.79 16.95 -9.08
CA LEU A 5 -24.80 16.66 -10.11
C LEU A 5 -25.40 16.68 -11.51
N GLY A 6 -26.66 16.30 -11.69
CA GLY A 6 -27.32 16.37 -13.00
C GLY A 6 -27.67 17.79 -13.46
N GLN A 7 -27.76 18.76 -12.54
CA GLN A 7 -28.26 20.11 -12.83
C GLN A 7 -27.21 21.21 -12.71
N ASN A 8 -26.07 20.93 -12.07
CA ASN A 8 -25.10 21.96 -11.74
C ASN A 8 -23.68 21.60 -12.18
N GLU A 9 -23.18 22.28 -13.21
CA GLU A 9 -21.82 22.12 -13.72
C GLU A 9 -20.76 22.59 -12.72
N GLU A 10 -21.02 23.69 -12.02
CA GLU A 10 -20.07 24.23 -11.03
C GLU A 10 -19.83 23.26 -9.87
N VAL A 11 -20.86 22.53 -9.42
CA VAL A 11 -20.68 21.46 -8.41
C VAL A 11 -19.83 20.31 -8.96
N ARG A 12 -20.03 19.90 -10.22
CA ARG A 12 -19.19 18.84 -10.84
C ARG A 12 -17.74 19.30 -10.95
N SER A 13 -17.52 20.56 -11.33
CA SER A 13 -16.19 21.16 -11.42
C SER A 13 -15.52 21.28 -10.04
N LEU A 14 -16.24 21.67 -8.98
CA LEU A 14 -15.73 21.66 -7.61
C LEU A 14 -15.27 20.26 -7.19
N ILE A 15 -16.10 19.23 -7.39
CA ILE A 15 -15.74 17.85 -7.01
C ILE A 15 -14.51 17.39 -7.79
N LYS A 16 -14.45 17.65 -9.10
CA LYS A 16 -13.28 17.30 -9.92
C LYS A 16 -12.00 18.00 -9.42
N GLU A 17 -12.07 19.29 -9.12
CA GLU A 17 -10.93 20.08 -8.63
C GLU A 17 -10.43 19.58 -7.27
N GLU A 18 -11.34 19.23 -6.37
CA GLU A 18 -11.00 18.70 -5.04
C GLU A 18 -10.47 17.27 -5.11
N ALA A 19 -11.05 16.42 -5.96
CA ALA A 19 -10.59 15.04 -6.18
C ALA A 19 -9.16 14.99 -6.72
N LEU A 20 -8.79 15.92 -7.61
CA LEU A 20 -7.43 16.02 -8.17
C LEU A 20 -6.35 16.37 -7.13
N LYS A 21 -6.73 16.88 -5.96
CA LYS A 21 -5.77 17.13 -4.87
C LYS A 21 -5.31 15.84 -4.20
N GLN A 22 -6.14 14.80 -4.28
CA GLN A 22 -5.92 13.50 -3.67
C GLN A 22 -5.48 13.60 -2.21
N ILE A 23 -6.31 14.21 -1.35
CA ILE A 23 -5.94 14.59 0.02
C ILE A 23 -5.46 13.41 0.88
N ASP A 24 -5.91 12.21 0.55
CA ASP A 24 -5.56 10.94 1.18
C ASP A 24 -4.84 9.98 0.22
N PHE A 25 -4.40 10.49 -0.93
CA PHE A 25 -3.87 9.79 -2.10
C PHE A 25 -4.86 9.08 -3.03
N ASP A 26 -6.15 9.11 -2.73
CA ASP A 26 -7.22 8.70 -3.64
C ASP A 26 -7.99 9.89 -4.18
N TYR A 27 -8.87 9.65 -5.16
CA TYR A 27 -9.74 10.69 -5.72
C TYR A 27 -10.96 10.95 -4.82
N ASP A 28 -10.71 10.97 -3.52
CA ASP A 28 -11.69 11.17 -2.47
C ASP A 28 -11.88 12.66 -2.18
N VAL A 29 -13.16 13.05 -2.10
CA VAL A 29 -13.57 14.40 -1.74
C VAL A 29 -14.40 14.33 -0.48
N LEU A 30 -13.79 14.73 0.62
CA LEU A 30 -14.44 14.76 1.92
C LEU A 30 -15.52 15.85 1.93
N TYR A 31 -16.77 15.44 2.12
CA TYR A 31 -17.93 16.33 2.02
C TYR A 31 -17.82 17.52 2.98
N CYS A 32 -17.32 17.28 4.20
CA CYS A 32 -17.21 18.33 5.22
C CYS A 32 -16.26 19.47 4.83
N LEU A 33 -15.28 19.23 3.95
CA LEU A 33 -14.34 20.25 3.48
C LEU A 33 -14.89 21.10 2.33
N ILE A 34 -15.95 20.63 1.66
CA ILE A 34 -16.45 21.28 0.44
C ILE A 34 -17.88 21.81 0.58
N LYS A 35 -18.62 21.37 1.59
CA LYS A 35 -20.04 21.70 1.78
C LYS A 35 -20.32 23.20 1.82
N ASP A 36 -19.41 23.98 2.43
CA ASP A 36 -19.54 25.42 2.65
C ASP A 36 -18.72 26.26 1.63
N LYS A 37 -18.03 25.61 0.68
CA LYS A 37 -17.27 26.34 -0.36
C LYS A 37 -18.23 27.09 -1.27
N GLN A 38 -18.03 28.39 -1.42
CA GLN A 38 -18.81 29.23 -2.33
C GLN A 38 -18.43 28.95 -3.78
N LEU A 39 -19.44 28.61 -4.59
CA LEU A 39 -19.31 28.49 -6.05
C LEU A 39 -19.32 29.88 -6.70
N LYS A 40 -19.14 29.97 -8.03
CA LYS A 40 -18.98 31.26 -8.73
C LYS A 40 -20.23 32.13 -8.61
N ASN A 41 -21.40 31.50 -8.47
CA ASN A 41 -22.68 32.17 -8.26
C ASN A 41 -22.97 32.52 -6.79
N GLY A 42 -22.04 32.26 -5.87
CA GLY A 42 -22.17 32.54 -4.43
C GLY A 42 -22.95 31.51 -3.64
N VAL A 43 -23.49 30.45 -4.28
CA VAL A 43 -24.23 29.35 -3.65
C VAL A 43 -23.25 28.25 -3.24
N THR A 44 -23.48 27.59 -2.10
CA THR A 44 -22.66 26.46 -1.63
C THR A 44 -23.22 25.09 -2.07
N LEU A 45 -22.42 24.03 -1.92
CA LEU A 45 -22.90 22.67 -2.16
C LEU A 45 -24.03 22.30 -1.19
N GLU A 46 -23.91 22.67 0.08
CA GLU A 46 -24.95 22.43 1.10
C GLU A 46 -26.28 23.10 0.69
N GLU A 47 -26.25 24.36 0.24
CA GLU A 47 -27.44 25.08 -0.22
C GLU A 47 -28.08 24.45 -1.48
N TYR A 48 -27.29 23.81 -2.35
CA TYR A 48 -27.84 23.02 -3.45
C TYR A 48 -28.54 21.73 -2.97
N LEU A 49 -28.01 21.09 -1.93
CA LEU A 49 -28.62 19.90 -1.33
C LEU A 49 -29.90 20.24 -0.55
N GLU A 50 -29.97 21.41 0.09
CA GLU A 50 -31.16 21.91 0.80
C GLU A 50 -32.41 22.09 -0.09
N LYS A 51 -32.23 22.12 -1.42
CA LYS A 51 -33.36 22.09 -2.37
C LYS A 51 -34.09 20.75 -2.41
N TYR A 52 -33.45 19.70 -1.89
CA TYR A 52 -33.94 18.32 -1.95
C TYR A 52 -34.00 17.63 -0.59
N LEU A 53 -33.29 18.16 0.41
CA LEU A 53 -33.22 17.65 1.77
C LEU A 53 -33.53 18.78 2.74
N THR A 54 -34.18 18.45 3.85
CA THR A 54 -34.37 19.38 4.95
C THR A 54 -33.07 19.61 5.71
N SER A 55 -32.95 20.77 6.37
CA SER A 55 -31.77 21.06 7.20
C SER A 55 -31.58 20.06 8.35
N ASP A 56 -32.66 19.43 8.84
CA ASP A 56 -32.56 18.40 9.89
C ASP A 56 -32.04 17.06 9.35
N GLU A 57 -32.40 16.69 8.11
CA GLU A 57 -31.82 15.52 7.43
C GLU A 57 -30.33 15.72 7.19
N LEU A 58 -29.91 16.90 6.71
CA LEU A 58 -28.49 17.22 6.52
C LEU A 58 -27.71 17.18 7.83
N LYS A 59 -28.22 17.76 8.92
CA LYS A 59 -27.61 17.64 10.25
C LYS A 59 -27.47 16.18 10.71
N CYS A 60 -28.47 15.34 10.41
CA CYS A 60 -28.42 13.92 10.73
C CYS A 60 -27.28 13.23 9.97
N ILE A 61 -27.16 13.52 8.67
CA ILE A 61 -26.06 13.01 7.82
C ILE A 61 -24.70 13.44 8.37
N HIS A 62 -24.49 14.72 8.69
CA HIS A 62 -23.23 15.21 9.26
C HIS A 62 -22.84 14.52 10.57
N LYS A 63 -23.85 14.23 11.40
CA LYS A 63 -23.62 13.59 12.70
C LYS A 63 -23.32 12.10 12.56
N GLN A 64 -24.03 11.41 11.67
CA GLN A 64 -23.93 9.96 11.49
C GLN A 64 -22.77 9.56 10.58
N LEU A 65 -22.46 10.36 9.57
CA LEU A 65 -21.46 10.11 8.54
C LEU A 65 -20.45 11.28 8.49
N PRO A 66 -19.66 11.50 9.54
CA PRO A 66 -18.69 12.60 9.60
C PRO A 66 -17.62 12.52 8.51
N THR A 67 -17.35 11.32 8.02
CA THR A 67 -16.32 10.99 7.01
C THR A 67 -16.96 10.77 5.63
N LEU A 68 -18.20 11.25 5.42
CA LEU A 68 -18.90 11.12 4.14
C LEU A 68 -18.03 11.68 3.00
N THR A 69 -17.81 10.83 2.00
CA THR A 69 -16.85 11.07 0.93
C THR A 69 -17.50 10.85 -0.43
N LEU A 70 -17.12 11.71 -1.38
CA LEU A 70 -17.46 11.58 -2.80
C LEU A 70 -16.21 11.09 -3.53
N PHE A 71 -16.21 9.83 -3.93
CA PHE A 71 -15.11 9.20 -4.65
C PHE A 71 -15.34 9.26 -6.17
N VAL A 72 -14.31 9.67 -6.93
CA VAL A 72 -14.33 9.69 -8.39
C VAL A 72 -13.47 8.55 -8.95
N PRO A 73 -14.08 7.45 -9.43
CA PRO A 73 -13.33 6.26 -9.79
C PRO A 73 -12.60 6.37 -11.13
N THR A 74 -11.63 5.48 -11.34
CA THR A 74 -11.01 5.24 -12.65
C THR A 74 -11.57 3.95 -13.24
N LEU A 75 -12.32 4.06 -14.34
CA LEU A 75 -13.08 2.98 -14.95
C LEU A 75 -12.34 2.32 -16.13
N PRO A 76 -12.71 1.06 -16.48
CA PRO A 76 -12.17 0.30 -17.62
C PRO A 76 -12.08 1.07 -18.91
N GLU A 77 -11.13 0.68 -19.76
CA GLU A 77 -11.02 1.16 -21.15
C GLU A 77 -10.98 2.70 -21.27
N ASN A 78 -10.55 3.39 -20.20
CA ASN A 78 -10.62 4.86 -20.06
C ASN A 78 -12.02 5.43 -20.27
N SER A 79 -13.06 4.65 -19.92
CA SER A 79 -14.46 5.06 -20.07
C SER A 79 -14.84 6.22 -19.15
N PHE A 80 -14.17 6.35 -17.99
CA PHE A 80 -14.33 7.47 -17.07
C PHE A 80 -13.17 7.54 -16.07
N SER A 81 -12.75 8.75 -15.70
CA SER A 81 -11.77 9.01 -14.65
C SER A 81 -11.84 10.49 -14.28
N VAL A 82 -11.31 10.89 -13.12
CA VAL A 82 -11.23 12.33 -12.77
C VAL A 82 -10.51 13.15 -13.85
N HIS A 83 -9.50 12.59 -14.50
CA HIS A 83 -8.70 13.26 -15.51
C HIS A 83 -9.48 13.46 -16.81
N SER A 84 -10.22 12.44 -17.23
CA SER A 84 -11.02 12.45 -18.46
C SER A 84 -12.41 13.07 -18.28
N TRP A 85 -12.87 13.28 -17.05
CA TRP A 85 -14.23 13.75 -16.76
C TRP A 85 -14.49 15.14 -17.36
N ASN A 86 -15.38 15.23 -18.34
CA ASN A 86 -15.86 16.48 -18.90
C ASN A 86 -17.09 16.96 -18.11
N THR A 87 -16.89 17.90 -17.20
CA THR A 87 -17.93 18.40 -16.30
C THR A 87 -19.06 19.14 -17.03
N ILE A 88 -18.89 19.54 -18.28
CA ILE A 88 -19.95 20.20 -19.06
C ILE A 88 -20.93 19.16 -19.61
N ASP A 89 -20.41 18.15 -20.30
CA ASP A 89 -21.22 17.21 -21.08
C ASP A 89 -21.52 15.88 -20.36
N GLU A 90 -20.69 15.48 -19.41
CA GLU A 90 -20.81 14.21 -18.70
C GLU A 90 -21.54 14.38 -17.37
N LEU A 91 -22.77 13.86 -17.33
CA LEU A 91 -23.60 13.81 -16.13
C LEU A 91 -23.38 12.47 -15.42
N PRO A 92 -22.75 12.45 -14.23
CA PRO A 92 -22.50 11.20 -13.54
C PRO A 92 -23.78 10.64 -12.91
N ALA A 93 -23.92 9.31 -12.96
CA ALA A 93 -24.76 8.60 -12.01
C ALA A 93 -24.18 8.71 -10.59
N VAL A 94 -24.97 8.37 -9.58
CA VAL A 94 -24.48 8.28 -8.20
C VAL A 94 -24.60 6.86 -7.70
N ALA A 95 -23.47 6.28 -7.34
CA ALA A 95 -23.38 5.00 -6.67
C ALA A 95 -23.35 5.21 -5.16
N VAL A 96 -24.07 4.37 -4.42
CA VAL A 96 -24.05 4.34 -2.95
C VAL A 96 -23.67 2.95 -2.52
N LYS A 97 -22.57 2.84 -1.77
CA LYS A 97 -22.18 1.61 -1.09
C LYS A 97 -22.99 1.52 0.21
N VAL A 98 -23.73 0.42 0.39
CA VAL A 98 -24.48 0.15 1.63
C VAL A 98 -23.68 -0.89 2.39
N SER A 99 -23.39 -0.63 3.65
CA SER A 99 -22.49 -1.40 4.54
C SER A 99 -22.79 -2.91 4.66
N ASP A 100 -23.98 -3.34 4.26
CA ASP A 100 -24.54 -4.65 4.64
C ASP A 100 -24.47 -5.67 3.49
N ASN A 101 -24.08 -5.25 2.28
CA ASN A 101 -23.95 -6.10 1.07
C ASN A 101 -23.08 -5.40 0.01
N ASN A 102 -22.40 -6.18 -0.82
CA ASN A 102 -21.44 -5.71 -1.83
C ASN A 102 -22.11 -5.27 -3.14
N ASP A 103 -23.43 -5.32 -3.14
CA ASP A 103 -24.28 -4.78 -4.18
C ASP A 103 -24.27 -3.25 -4.11
N VAL A 104 -23.94 -2.61 -5.23
CA VAL A 104 -23.85 -1.17 -5.32
C VAL A 104 -25.13 -0.61 -5.89
N LYS A 105 -25.81 0.26 -5.14
CA LYS A 105 -27.03 0.90 -5.64
C LYS A 105 -26.68 2.13 -6.47
N ILE A 106 -27.10 2.13 -7.73
CA ILE A 106 -26.88 3.24 -8.66
C ILE A 106 -28.18 4.02 -8.84
N TYR A 107 -28.06 5.34 -8.75
CA TYR A 107 -29.11 6.31 -9.00
C TYR A 107 -28.78 7.10 -10.27
N TYR A 108 -29.69 7.09 -11.23
CA TYR A 108 -29.55 7.80 -12.50
C TYR A 108 -30.27 9.15 -12.47
N GLY A 109 -29.84 10.08 -13.32
CA GLY A 109 -30.42 11.44 -13.39
C GLY A 109 -31.91 11.48 -13.78
N ASN A 110 -32.40 10.46 -14.47
CA ASN A 110 -33.81 10.29 -14.84
C ASN A 110 -34.70 9.76 -13.70
N GLY A 111 -34.11 9.46 -12.53
CA GLY A 111 -34.81 8.92 -11.36
C GLY A 111 -34.89 7.39 -11.32
N GLU A 112 -34.39 6.68 -12.33
CA GLU A 112 -34.25 5.23 -12.27
C GLU A 112 -33.16 4.81 -11.29
N THR A 113 -33.31 3.62 -10.73
CA THR A 113 -32.32 3.01 -9.85
C THR A 113 -32.03 1.59 -10.27
N GLU A 114 -30.80 1.15 -10.06
CA GLU A 114 -30.36 -0.21 -10.33
C GLU A 114 -29.45 -0.69 -9.20
N VAL A 115 -29.36 -2.00 -9.06
CA VAL A 115 -28.41 -2.64 -8.16
C VAL A 115 -27.38 -3.35 -9.03
N PHE A 116 -26.12 -2.94 -8.90
CA PHE A 116 -24.99 -3.59 -9.53
C PHE A 116 -24.46 -4.67 -8.59
N PRO A 117 -24.47 -5.95 -9.01
CA PRO A 117 -23.71 -6.99 -8.32
C PRO A 117 -22.23 -6.65 -8.26
N ALA A 118 -21.53 -7.22 -7.27
CA ALA A 118 -20.11 -6.98 -7.05
C ALA A 118 -19.18 -7.29 -8.26
N ASP A 119 -19.62 -8.15 -9.19
CA ASP A 119 -18.85 -8.48 -10.40
C ASP A 119 -19.11 -7.53 -11.58
N ILE A 120 -20.02 -6.56 -11.44
CA ILE A 120 -20.37 -5.57 -12.47
C ILE A 120 -19.65 -4.26 -12.21
N ILE A 121 -19.01 -3.75 -13.26
CA ILE A 121 -18.30 -2.47 -13.24
C ILE A 121 -18.89 -1.51 -14.27
N PRO A 122 -19.20 -0.26 -13.89
CA PRO A 122 -19.71 0.72 -14.83
C PRO A 122 -18.64 1.10 -15.86
N GLY A 123 -19.12 1.42 -17.06
CA GLY A 123 -18.37 1.97 -18.17
C GLY A 123 -18.89 3.34 -18.58
N PHE A 124 -19.40 4.11 -17.62
CA PHE A 124 -20.04 5.40 -17.80
C PHE A 124 -19.75 6.31 -16.61
N PRO A 125 -19.91 7.65 -16.75
CA PRO A 125 -19.68 8.59 -15.66
C PRO A 125 -20.45 8.25 -14.39
N VAL A 126 -19.75 8.12 -13.26
CA VAL A 126 -20.33 7.78 -11.96
C VAL A 126 -19.50 8.40 -10.84
N VAL A 127 -20.17 8.87 -9.78
CA VAL A 127 -19.54 9.29 -8.52
C VAL A 127 -20.04 8.36 -7.42
N VAL A 128 -19.13 7.89 -6.57
CA VAL A 128 -19.44 6.95 -5.49
C VAL A 128 -19.54 7.72 -4.17
N VAL A 129 -20.58 7.44 -3.39
CA VAL A 129 -20.78 7.99 -2.05
C VAL A 129 -20.46 6.90 -1.04
N LYS A 130 -19.46 7.14 -0.20
CA LYS A 130 -18.94 6.19 0.81
C LYS A 130 -18.48 6.91 2.09
N GLU A 131 -18.11 6.14 3.11
CA GLU A 131 -17.32 6.64 4.25
C GLU A 131 -15.83 6.54 3.93
N ASN A 132 -15.00 7.35 4.59
CA ASN A 132 -13.54 7.32 4.40
C ASN A 132 -12.86 6.38 5.40
N GLU A 133 -11.96 5.56 4.89
CA GLU A 133 -11.19 4.54 5.59
C GLU A 133 -9.89 5.07 6.22
N ARG A 134 -9.36 6.20 5.70
CA ARG A 134 -8.10 6.84 6.13
C ARG A 134 -8.28 8.00 7.11
N ILE A 135 -9.51 8.50 7.27
CA ILE A 135 -9.83 9.70 8.05
C ILE A 135 -10.87 9.37 9.13
N VAL A 136 -10.65 9.85 10.34
CA VAL A 136 -11.52 9.57 11.51
C VAL A 136 -11.71 10.79 12.40
N ARG A 137 -12.56 10.69 13.42
CA ARG A 137 -12.66 11.77 14.42
C ARG A 137 -11.47 11.72 15.39
N ASN A 138 -10.94 12.90 15.70
CA ASN A 138 -9.92 13.06 16.71
C ASN A 138 -10.41 12.53 18.07
N GLY A 139 -9.66 11.59 18.64
CA GLY A 139 -10.01 10.85 19.85
C GLY A 139 -10.44 9.40 19.64
N GLU A 140 -10.65 8.95 18.40
CA GLU A 140 -10.99 7.55 18.08
C GLU A 140 -9.75 6.64 17.90
N ILE A 141 -8.52 7.19 17.84
CA ILE A 141 -7.28 6.42 17.63
C ILE A 141 -6.36 6.45 18.86
N LEU A 142 -5.74 5.31 19.19
CA LEU A 142 -4.65 5.15 20.16
C LEU A 142 -3.23 5.23 19.53
N SER A 143 -3.09 5.77 18.30
CA SER A 143 -1.81 5.81 17.56
C SER A 143 -0.80 6.75 18.23
N LYS A 144 0.49 6.35 18.20
CA LYS A 144 1.61 7.15 18.75
C LYS A 144 2.03 8.31 17.84
N THR A 145 1.57 8.34 16.59
CA THR A 145 1.86 9.41 15.63
C THR A 145 0.62 10.29 15.54
N VAL A 146 0.65 11.46 16.20
CA VAL A 146 -0.44 12.43 16.12
C VAL A 146 -0.39 13.06 14.72
N SER A 147 -1.32 12.70 13.85
CA SER A 147 -1.53 13.43 12.59
C SER A 147 -2.18 14.79 12.90
N GLU A 148 -1.85 15.79 12.10
CA GLU A 148 -2.45 17.12 12.22
C GLU A 148 -3.95 17.07 11.91
N ASN A 149 -4.76 17.93 12.56
CA ASN A 149 -6.17 18.05 12.21
C ASN A 149 -6.30 18.47 10.75
N ILE A 150 -7.24 17.86 10.04
CA ILE A 150 -7.58 18.21 8.66
C ILE A 150 -8.34 19.54 8.70
N GLU A 151 -7.67 20.63 8.35
CA GLU A 151 -8.24 21.99 8.35
C GLU A 151 -8.90 22.35 9.71
N GLU A 152 -9.90 23.23 9.74
CA GLU A 152 -10.67 23.59 10.95
C GLU A 152 -11.68 22.49 11.36
N THR A 153 -11.40 21.22 11.06
CA THR A 153 -12.26 20.08 11.43
C THR A 153 -11.71 19.34 12.66
N ASN A 154 -12.55 18.47 13.24
CA ASN A 154 -12.13 17.53 14.30
C ASN A 154 -11.74 16.16 13.71
N LEU A 155 -11.23 16.12 12.48
CA LEU A 155 -10.85 14.89 11.78
C LEU A 155 -9.33 14.80 11.64
N ILE A 156 -8.79 13.57 11.66
CA ILE A 156 -7.36 13.26 11.53
C ILE A 156 -7.15 12.05 10.62
N PHE A 157 -5.96 11.95 10.01
CA PHE A 157 -5.56 10.72 9.31
C PHE A 157 -5.21 9.61 10.30
N VAL A 158 -5.47 8.36 9.91
CA VAL A 158 -5.12 7.18 10.71
C VAL A 158 -3.61 7.00 10.87
N ASP A 159 -2.84 7.40 9.86
CA ASP A 159 -1.37 7.46 9.85
C ASP A 159 -0.90 8.57 8.90
N GLU A 160 0.24 9.18 9.20
CA GLU A 160 0.80 10.28 8.40
C GLU A 160 1.16 9.86 6.97
N ILE A 161 1.39 8.57 6.71
CA ILE A 161 1.60 8.05 5.36
C ILE A 161 0.40 8.25 4.44
N PHE A 162 -0.80 8.43 4.98
CA PHE A 162 -2.02 8.72 4.23
C PHE A 162 -2.25 10.22 4.05
N ASN A 163 -1.53 11.07 4.77
CA ASN A 163 -1.71 12.51 4.72
C ASN A 163 -1.03 13.12 3.49
N ASN A 164 -1.83 13.45 2.47
CA ASN A 164 -1.38 14.15 1.27
C ASN A 164 -1.86 15.61 1.17
N LEU A 165 -2.32 16.23 2.27
CA LEU A 165 -2.78 17.63 2.26
C LEU A 165 -1.74 18.61 1.74
N HIS A 166 -0.46 18.27 1.86
CA HIS A 166 0.67 19.11 1.46
C HIS A 166 1.47 18.56 0.28
N GLY A 167 0.95 17.58 -0.46
CA GLY A 167 1.62 17.02 -1.64
C GLY A 167 2.92 16.29 -1.30
N LYS A 168 2.92 15.49 -0.22
CA LYS A 168 4.12 14.78 0.24
C LYS A 168 4.26 13.45 -0.52
N ASP A 169 5.38 13.24 -1.21
CA ASP A 169 5.75 11.92 -1.76
C ASP A 169 6.26 11.00 -0.63
N LEU A 170 5.36 10.43 0.17
CA LEU A 170 5.78 9.69 1.37
C LEU A 170 6.18 8.22 1.17
N VAL A 171 5.87 7.58 0.04
CA VAL A 171 6.44 6.25 -0.33
C VAL A 171 6.52 6.14 -1.85
N ASN A 172 7.72 5.87 -2.38
CA ASN A 172 7.88 5.56 -3.79
C ASN A 172 7.41 4.11 -4.08
N THR A 173 6.11 3.90 -4.27
CA THR A 173 5.60 2.64 -4.82
C THR A 173 5.83 2.62 -6.32
N LYS A 174 6.86 1.89 -6.76
CA LYS A 174 7.12 1.70 -8.19
C LYS A 174 6.57 0.35 -8.59
N THR A 175 5.47 0.37 -9.34
CA THR A 175 5.00 -0.81 -10.05
C THR A 175 5.40 -0.78 -11.50
N ARG A 176 5.56 -1.97 -12.06
CA ARG A 176 5.85 -2.10 -13.48
C ARG A 176 4.57 -1.83 -14.26
N ALA A 177 4.68 -0.87 -15.19
CA ALA A 177 3.88 -0.84 -16.39
C ALA A 177 3.87 -2.24 -17.03
N ASN A 178 2.69 -2.66 -17.49
CA ASN A 178 2.43 -3.96 -18.09
C ASN A 178 3.61 -4.42 -18.95
N ARG A 179 4.21 -5.55 -18.56
CA ARG A 179 5.14 -6.31 -19.41
C ARG A 179 4.42 -6.43 -20.76
N PRO A 180 4.90 -5.80 -21.86
CA PRO A 180 4.26 -6.02 -23.14
C PRO A 180 4.32 -7.54 -23.38
N ASP A 181 3.18 -8.15 -23.74
CA ASP A 181 3.07 -9.59 -24.03
C ASP A 181 3.93 -10.03 -25.23
N ARG A 182 4.79 -9.13 -25.76
CA ARG A 182 5.77 -9.45 -26.78
C ARG A 182 7.14 -9.73 -26.15
N PRO A 183 7.75 -10.87 -26.47
CA PRO A 183 9.09 -11.24 -26.00
C PRO A 183 10.15 -10.46 -26.79
N VAL A 184 10.19 -9.13 -26.64
CA VAL A 184 11.36 -8.37 -27.07
C VAL A 184 12.36 -8.46 -25.91
N PRO A 185 13.57 -9.01 -26.12
CA PRO A 185 14.61 -8.96 -25.10
C PRO A 185 14.88 -7.50 -24.73
N LEU A 186 14.65 -7.15 -23.47
CA LEU A 186 14.99 -5.82 -22.97
C LEU A 186 16.52 -5.69 -22.88
N PRO A 187 17.07 -4.52 -23.20
CA PRO A 187 18.52 -4.33 -23.19
C PRO A 187 19.07 -4.49 -21.77
N LYS A 188 20.12 -5.28 -21.64
CA LYS A 188 20.96 -5.32 -20.43
C LYS A 188 22.16 -4.40 -20.62
N VAL A 189 22.72 -3.92 -19.52
CA VAL A 189 24.00 -3.18 -19.52
C VAL A 189 25.13 -4.14 -19.18
N ASP A 190 26.33 -3.87 -19.69
CA ASP A 190 27.50 -4.73 -19.48
C ASP A 190 27.92 -4.80 -18.01
N ASN A 191 27.85 -3.67 -17.30
CA ASN A 191 28.15 -3.59 -15.87
C ASN A 191 26.91 -3.15 -15.07
N PRO A 192 26.10 -4.10 -14.56
CA PRO A 192 24.89 -3.78 -13.82
C PRO A 192 25.17 -3.05 -12.49
N GLU A 193 26.36 -3.19 -11.91
CA GLU A 193 26.72 -2.49 -10.66
C GLU A 193 26.77 -0.96 -10.82
N ASP A 194 27.03 -0.45 -12.03
CA ASP A 194 27.06 0.99 -12.29
C ASP A 194 25.68 1.65 -12.15
N TYR A 195 24.62 0.84 -12.24
CA TYR A 195 23.21 1.26 -12.11
C TYR A 195 22.63 0.88 -10.74
N LEU A 196 23.43 0.33 -9.82
CA LEU A 196 23.00 -0.03 -8.48
C LEU A 196 22.87 1.25 -7.62
N PRO A 197 21.71 1.49 -6.99
CA PRO A 197 21.53 2.64 -6.09
C PRO A 197 22.59 2.70 -5.00
N ALA A 198 23.09 3.91 -4.69
CA ALA A 198 24.18 4.12 -3.75
C ALA A 198 23.90 3.53 -2.36
N ASN A 199 22.65 3.60 -1.91
CA ASN A 199 22.20 3.05 -0.63
C ASN A 199 22.17 1.50 -0.58
N MET A 200 22.28 0.81 -1.72
CA MET A 200 22.34 -0.66 -1.82
C MET A 200 23.74 -1.21 -2.10
N LYS A 201 24.74 -0.35 -2.38
CA LYS A 201 26.10 -0.80 -2.72
C LYS A 201 26.74 -1.63 -1.60
N LYS A 202 26.63 -1.18 -0.34
CA LYS A 202 27.14 -1.91 0.83
C LYS A 202 26.54 -3.31 0.95
N THR A 203 25.26 -3.45 0.63
CA THR A 203 24.54 -4.73 0.66
C THR A 203 25.05 -5.69 -0.42
N TYR A 204 25.30 -5.21 -1.63
CA TYR A 204 25.89 -6.04 -2.70
C TYR A 204 27.36 -6.38 -2.43
N GLU A 205 28.14 -5.46 -1.88
CA GLU A 205 29.51 -5.72 -1.40
C GLU A 205 29.55 -6.84 -0.36
N ALA A 206 28.59 -6.84 0.59
CA ALA A 206 28.47 -7.91 1.57
C ALA A 206 28.34 -9.28 0.91
N TYR A 207 27.53 -9.40 -0.15
CA TYR A 207 27.43 -10.63 -0.93
C TYR A 207 28.76 -11.01 -1.56
N LYS A 208 29.49 -10.07 -2.17
CA LYS A 208 30.81 -10.35 -2.76
C LYS A 208 31.81 -10.87 -1.73
N ILE A 209 31.77 -10.33 -0.50
CA ILE A 209 32.63 -10.77 0.62
C ILE A 209 32.27 -12.20 1.04
N TYR A 210 30.99 -12.48 1.24
CA TYR A 210 30.52 -13.72 1.89
C TYR A 210 30.09 -14.85 0.95
N LYS A 211 30.00 -14.63 -0.37
CA LYS A 211 29.53 -15.68 -1.31
C LYS A 211 30.37 -16.96 -1.27
N ASN A 212 31.65 -16.85 -0.91
CA ASN A 212 32.60 -17.96 -0.88
C ASN A 212 33.26 -18.15 0.51
N THR A 213 32.74 -17.50 1.56
CA THR A 213 33.33 -17.56 2.90
C THR A 213 32.25 -17.76 3.96
N THR A 214 32.66 -18.17 5.16
CA THR A 214 31.73 -18.28 6.27
C THR A 214 31.46 -16.91 6.89
N GLY A 215 30.21 -16.63 7.24
CA GLY A 215 29.81 -15.40 7.94
C GLY A 215 28.38 -15.02 7.56
N TRP A 216 27.91 -13.89 8.08
CA TRP A 216 26.61 -13.34 7.71
C TRP A 216 26.81 -12.03 6.98
N GLN A 217 26.08 -11.82 5.88
CA GLN A 217 26.17 -10.56 5.12
C GLN A 217 25.92 -9.34 6.02
N ARG A 218 25.00 -9.48 6.98
CA ARG A 218 24.66 -8.44 7.94
C ARG A 218 25.77 -8.12 8.96
N ASP A 219 26.76 -9.00 9.16
CA ASP A 219 27.96 -8.68 9.95
C ASP A 219 28.74 -7.51 9.33
N TYR A 220 28.95 -7.56 8.01
CA TYR A 220 29.58 -6.45 7.28
C TYR A 220 28.66 -5.24 7.18
N ILE A 221 27.38 -5.47 6.90
CA ILE A 221 26.44 -4.37 6.65
C ILE A 221 26.27 -3.51 7.91
N TYR A 222 26.03 -4.11 9.09
CA TYR A 222 25.78 -3.35 10.32
C TYR A 222 27.01 -3.09 11.17
N TYR A 223 28.07 -3.91 11.07
CA TYR A 223 29.23 -3.80 11.96
C TYR A 223 30.57 -3.65 11.23
N GLY A 224 30.58 -3.66 9.89
CA GLY A 224 31.82 -3.62 9.11
C GLY A 224 32.73 -4.85 9.29
N ILE A 225 32.24 -5.89 9.97
CA ILE A 225 32.99 -7.13 10.23
C ILE A 225 33.11 -7.92 8.94
N THR A 226 34.28 -8.49 8.68
CA THR A 226 34.58 -9.35 7.52
C THR A 226 35.39 -10.56 8.01
N PRO A 227 35.69 -11.56 7.16
CA PRO A 227 36.59 -12.66 7.56
C PRO A 227 37.98 -12.20 8.04
N THR A 228 38.42 -10.99 7.69
CA THR A 228 39.73 -10.43 8.09
C THR A 228 39.61 -9.23 9.03
N THR A 229 38.39 -8.76 9.32
CA THR A 229 38.10 -7.67 10.26
C THR A 229 37.21 -8.22 11.35
N ASP A 230 37.78 -8.44 12.53
CA ASP A 230 37.17 -9.22 13.59
C ASP A 230 36.32 -8.41 14.58
N LYS A 231 36.15 -7.10 14.39
CA LYS A 231 35.30 -6.26 15.24
C LYS A 231 34.85 -4.99 14.54
N GLY A 232 33.74 -4.41 15.02
CA GLY A 232 33.32 -3.07 14.62
C GLY A 232 32.05 -2.57 15.32
N PRO A 233 31.86 -1.23 15.35
CA PRO A 233 30.72 -0.58 16.00
C PRO A 233 29.45 -0.76 15.16
N PHE A 234 28.29 -0.51 15.78
CA PHE A 234 27.01 -0.52 15.08
C PHE A 234 26.88 0.69 14.15
N ASP A 235 26.51 0.45 12.89
CA ASP A 235 26.26 1.51 11.90
C ASP A 235 24.80 1.98 11.96
N TYR A 236 24.58 3.09 12.66
CA TYR A 236 23.27 3.74 12.80
C TYR A 236 22.67 4.24 11.48
N ASN A 237 23.43 4.28 10.39
CA ASN A 237 22.92 4.67 9.07
C ASN A 237 22.33 3.49 8.30
N MET A 238 22.28 2.29 8.89
CA MET A 238 21.72 1.11 8.25
C MET A 238 20.38 0.75 8.85
N LYS A 239 19.41 0.49 7.99
CA LYS A 239 18.05 0.09 8.37
C LYS A 239 17.56 -1.01 7.44
N GLU A 240 16.81 -1.99 7.95
CA GLU A 240 16.11 -2.97 7.12
C GLU A 240 14.95 -2.30 6.40
N PHE A 241 14.78 -2.64 5.12
CA PHE A 241 13.65 -2.19 4.30
C PHE A 241 12.89 -3.40 3.77
N LEU A 242 11.56 -3.26 3.68
CA LEU A 242 10.76 -4.06 2.77
C LEU A 242 10.97 -3.48 1.36
N VAL A 243 11.68 -4.22 0.52
CA VAL A 243 12.11 -3.78 -0.82
C VAL A 243 11.28 -4.39 -1.96
N GLY A 244 10.46 -5.38 -1.64
CA GLY A 244 9.50 -5.91 -2.58
C GLY A 244 8.42 -6.74 -1.90
N PHE A 245 7.23 -6.69 -2.48
CA PHE A 245 6.04 -7.42 -2.07
C PHE A 245 5.47 -8.13 -3.30
N GLU A 246 5.29 -9.43 -3.22
CA GLU A 246 4.76 -10.24 -4.31
C GLU A 246 3.62 -11.11 -3.79
N LEU A 247 2.46 -11.02 -4.43
CA LEU A 247 1.35 -11.92 -4.13
C LEU A 247 1.66 -13.33 -4.63
N MET A 248 1.40 -14.30 -3.77
CA MET A 248 1.63 -15.72 -4.01
C MET A 248 0.32 -16.45 -4.26
N GLY A 249 0.37 -17.55 -5.01
CA GLY A 249 -0.80 -18.38 -5.26
C GLY A 249 -1.71 -17.86 -6.38
N ASP A 250 -3.00 -18.20 -6.29
CA ASP A 250 -4.02 -17.78 -7.23
C ASP A 250 -4.43 -16.32 -6.94
N ALA A 251 -4.26 -15.43 -7.92
CA ALA A 251 -4.53 -14.00 -7.78
C ALA A 251 -6.00 -13.73 -7.41
N LEU A 252 -6.90 -14.56 -7.93
CA LEU A 252 -8.32 -14.50 -7.61
C LEU A 252 -8.60 -14.92 -6.16
N GLY A 253 -7.95 -15.99 -5.69
CA GLY A 253 -7.99 -16.40 -4.29
C GLY A 253 -7.48 -15.32 -3.33
N PHE A 254 -6.39 -14.63 -3.66
CA PHE A 254 -5.89 -13.52 -2.85
C PHE A 254 -6.86 -12.33 -2.88
N TYR A 255 -7.32 -11.91 -4.07
CA TYR A 255 -8.33 -10.85 -4.17
C TYR A 255 -9.56 -11.18 -3.33
N ARG A 256 -10.08 -12.41 -3.43
CA ARG A 256 -11.22 -12.85 -2.62
C ARG A 256 -10.96 -12.80 -1.14
N LYS A 257 -9.70 -12.90 -0.70
CA LYS A 257 -9.33 -12.80 0.70
C LYS A 257 -9.40 -11.35 1.14
N ILE A 258 -8.60 -10.47 0.54
CA ILE A 258 -8.59 -9.02 0.82
C ILE A 258 -9.82 -8.25 0.29
N ALA A 259 -10.90 -8.99 0.04
CA ALA A 259 -12.20 -8.47 -0.35
C ALA A 259 -13.30 -9.39 0.21
N ASP A 260 -13.03 -10.06 1.34
CA ASP A 260 -13.94 -11.03 1.95
C ASP A 260 -14.94 -10.40 2.93
N GLN A 261 -14.77 -9.14 3.31
CA GLN A 261 -15.61 -8.49 4.30
C GLN A 261 -16.97 -8.07 3.74
N ASP A 262 -17.90 -7.76 4.65
CA ASP A 262 -19.19 -7.19 4.30
C ASP A 262 -18.97 -5.72 3.88
N GLY A 263 -19.12 -5.45 2.59
CA GLY A 263 -18.77 -4.20 1.93
C GLY A 263 -17.81 -4.38 0.73
N ASP A 264 -16.98 -5.42 0.71
CA ASP A 264 -15.92 -5.54 -0.31
C ASP A 264 -16.37 -6.26 -1.57
N PRO A 265 -15.87 -5.92 -2.77
CA PRO A 265 -16.35 -6.57 -3.99
C PRO A 265 -16.02 -8.07 -3.99
N LYS A 266 -17.04 -8.90 -3.71
CA LYS A 266 -16.96 -10.37 -3.74
C LYS A 266 -17.10 -10.83 -5.18
N SER A 267 -16.00 -11.28 -5.78
CA SER A 267 -16.05 -11.79 -7.15
C SER A 267 -16.66 -13.19 -7.27
N SER A 268 -17.78 -13.28 -7.98
CA SER A 268 -18.35 -14.54 -8.48
C SER A 268 -17.63 -15.05 -9.73
N ILE A 269 -16.31 -14.86 -9.85
CA ILE A 269 -15.56 -15.28 -11.04
C ILE A 269 -15.49 -16.82 -11.10
N PRO A 270 -16.00 -17.44 -12.18
CA PRO A 270 -15.82 -18.86 -12.41
C PRO A 270 -14.35 -19.15 -12.73
N ILE A 271 -13.81 -20.21 -12.14
CA ILE A 271 -12.43 -20.67 -12.36
C ILE A 271 -12.30 -21.11 -13.85
N GLY A 272 -11.41 -20.48 -14.62
CA GLY A 272 -10.88 -21.08 -15.87
C GLY A 272 -11.09 -20.37 -17.22
N GLY A 273 -11.24 -19.04 -17.27
CA GLY A 273 -11.28 -18.27 -18.54
C GLY A 273 -9.90 -17.75 -19.01
N VAL A 274 -9.73 -17.54 -20.33
CA VAL A 274 -8.48 -17.12 -21.00
C VAL A 274 -8.64 -15.75 -21.70
N LEU A 275 -7.77 -14.75 -21.39
CA LEU A 275 -7.36 -13.49 -22.12
C LEU A 275 -8.46 -12.42 -22.39
N PRO A 276 -8.26 -11.07 -22.28
CA PRO A 276 -7.16 -10.20 -22.79
C PRO A 276 -6.70 -9.05 -21.83
N ALA A 277 -5.92 -8.06 -22.32
CA ALA A 277 -5.10 -7.10 -21.53
C ALA A 277 -5.68 -5.69 -21.28
N ASN A 278 -5.34 -5.12 -20.11
CA ASN A 278 -5.55 -3.74 -19.61
C ASN A 278 -6.94 -3.42 -19.03
N SER A 279 -7.09 -3.57 -17.72
CA SER A 279 -8.16 -2.92 -16.95
C SER A 279 -7.71 -2.54 -15.54
N SER A 280 -8.13 -1.35 -15.10
CA SER A 280 -8.01 -0.82 -13.75
C SER A 280 -9.27 -1.21 -12.96
N ILE A 281 -9.42 -2.49 -12.64
CA ILE A 281 -10.70 -2.94 -12.07
C ILE A 281 -10.57 -4.13 -11.17
N ILE A 282 -10.78 -3.86 -9.89
CA ILE A 282 -11.12 -4.85 -8.88
C ILE A 282 -12.13 -4.24 -7.89
N THR A 283 -12.02 -2.93 -7.63
CA THR A 283 -12.78 -2.19 -6.64
C THR A 283 -13.17 -0.81 -7.16
N TRP A 284 -14.07 -0.70 -8.16
CA TRP A 284 -14.42 0.61 -8.75
C TRP A 284 -15.14 1.56 -7.77
N THR A 285 -15.55 1.07 -6.61
CA THR A 285 -16.14 1.85 -5.53
C THR A 285 -15.15 2.28 -4.45
N GLU A 286 -13.92 1.75 -4.49
CA GLU A 286 -12.88 2.03 -3.50
C GLU A 286 -11.59 2.52 -4.15
N GLY A 287 -10.69 2.98 -3.30
CA GLY A 287 -9.38 3.50 -3.66
C GLY A 287 -8.28 2.43 -3.71
N GLU A 288 -7.12 2.81 -3.19
CA GLU A 288 -5.97 1.92 -2.99
C GLU A 288 -6.16 0.98 -1.79
N TYR A 289 -5.47 -0.16 -1.80
CA TYR A 289 -5.41 -1.08 -0.66
C TYR A 289 -4.37 -0.61 0.36
N GLU A 290 -4.66 -0.78 1.64
CA GLU A 290 -3.81 -0.43 2.77
C GLU A 290 -3.21 -1.67 3.41
N PHE A 291 -1.88 -1.77 3.37
CA PHE A 291 -1.17 -2.85 4.05
C PHE A 291 -0.47 -2.33 5.29
N LYS A 292 -0.85 -2.86 6.46
CA LYS A 292 -0.09 -2.67 7.70
C LYS A 292 1.01 -3.72 7.78
N VAL A 293 2.22 -3.24 8.02
CA VAL A 293 3.41 -4.04 8.28
C VAL A 293 3.75 -3.91 9.75
N THR A 294 3.57 -5.01 10.48
CA THR A 294 3.95 -5.08 11.89
C THR A 294 5.22 -5.87 12.05
N THR A 295 6.27 -5.23 12.56
CA THR A 295 7.54 -5.87 12.91
C THR A 295 7.61 -6.09 14.41
N TYR A 296 7.74 -7.35 14.83
CA TYR A 296 7.94 -7.71 16.22
C TYR A 296 9.43 -7.92 16.50
N VAL A 297 10.00 -7.01 17.28
CA VAL A 297 11.42 -6.99 17.63
C VAL A 297 11.57 -7.45 19.07
N GLY A 298 12.18 -8.62 19.25
CA GLY A 298 12.57 -9.09 20.58
C GLY A 298 13.67 -8.22 21.15
N SER A 299 13.36 -7.40 22.15
CA SER A 299 14.30 -6.47 22.76
C SER A 299 14.70 -6.90 24.18
N LYS A 300 15.94 -6.58 24.60
CA LYS A 300 16.37 -6.67 26.00
C LYS A 300 15.68 -5.62 26.90
N SER A 301 15.16 -4.54 26.30
CA SER A 301 14.34 -3.53 26.98
C SER A 301 12.85 -3.87 26.90
N THR A 302 12.08 -3.56 27.94
CA THR A 302 10.63 -3.77 27.99
C THR A 302 9.81 -2.75 27.19
N ILE A 303 10.45 -1.77 26.55
CA ILE A 303 9.78 -0.71 25.79
C ILE A 303 9.96 -0.96 24.28
N GLY A 304 8.84 -1.01 23.55
CA GLY A 304 8.83 -0.93 22.08
C GLY A 304 9.19 -2.23 21.34
N THR A 305 8.41 -3.29 21.54
CA THR A 305 8.59 -4.59 20.86
C THR A 305 7.84 -4.69 19.53
N GLU A 306 7.07 -3.67 19.17
CA GLU A 306 6.21 -3.62 17.99
C GLU A 306 6.44 -2.32 17.23
N TYR A 307 6.87 -2.42 15.98
CA TYR A 307 6.98 -1.30 15.04
C TYR A 307 5.93 -1.50 13.95
N LYS A 308 5.11 -0.47 13.74
CA LYS A 308 4.09 -0.46 12.70
C LYS A 308 4.53 0.49 11.59
N SER A 309 4.33 0.06 10.36
CA SER A 309 4.48 0.88 9.17
C SER A 309 3.36 0.49 8.22
N PHE A 310 3.03 1.37 7.27
CA PHE A 310 2.02 1.06 6.27
C PHE A 310 2.60 1.22 4.88
N PHE A 311 1.97 0.63 3.89
CA PHE A 311 2.14 1.01 2.50
C PHE A 311 0.81 0.84 1.77
N ARG A 312 0.61 1.66 0.74
CA ARG A 312 -0.61 1.69 -0.07
C ARG A 312 -0.33 1.18 -1.47
N LEU A 313 -1.27 0.44 -2.06
CA LEU A 313 -1.14 -0.05 -3.42
C LEU A 313 -2.45 0.02 -4.19
N LYS A 314 -2.42 0.64 -5.37
CA LYS A 314 -3.57 0.59 -6.28
C LYS A 314 -3.86 -0.85 -6.72
N PRO A 315 -5.11 -1.18 -7.05
CA PRO A 315 -5.44 -2.48 -7.62
C PRO A 315 -4.63 -2.84 -8.87
N ASP A 316 -4.34 -1.87 -9.75
CA ASP A 316 -3.54 -2.10 -10.95
C ASP A 316 -2.02 -2.23 -10.67
N GLN A 317 -1.58 -1.86 -9.47
CA GLN A 317 -0.24 -2.09 -8.96
C GLN A 317 -0.05 -3.54 -8.52
N LEU A 318 -1.05 -4.10 -7.81
CA LEU A 318 -1.05 -5.48 -7.33
C LEU A 318 -1.41 -6.50 -8.39
N PHE A 319 -2.30 -6.14 -9.31
CA PHE A 319 -2.89 -7.07 -10.25
C PHE A 319 -2.86 -6.54 -11.68
N ARG A 320 -2.95 -7.46 -12.63
CA ARG A 320 -3.40 -7.22 -14.00
C ARG A 320 -4.79 -7.81 -14.11
N ALA A 321 -5.80 -6.95 -14.23
CA ALA A 321 -7.16 -7.38 -14.48
C ALA A 321 -7.40 -7.64 -15.98
N GLU A 322 -8.28 -8.62 -16.23
CA GLU A 322 -8.80 -9.00 -17.54
C GLU A 322 -10.32 -8.87 -17.46
N VAL A 323 -10.94 -8.07 -18.34
CA VAL A 323 -12.38 -7.74 -18.28
C VAL A 323 -13.07 -8.00 -19.61
N GLU A 324 -14.36 -8.32 -19.55
CA GLU A 324 -15.25 -8.51 -20.69
C GLU A 324 -16.34 -7.43 -20.71
N ARG A 325 -16.63 -6.90 -21.89
CA ARG A 325 -17.76 -5.99 -22.12
C ARG A 325 -19.06 -6.81 -22.22
N VAL A 326 -20.01 -6.57 -21.32
CA VAL A 326 -21.18 -7.46 -21.17
C VAL A 326 -22.43 -6.91 -21.85
N ILE A 327 -22.87 -5.70 -21.50
CA ILE A 327 -24.12 -5.14 -22.02
C ILE A 327 -23.94 -3.64 -22.29
N SER A 328 -24.46 -3.17 -23.42
CA SER A 328 -24.88 -1.77 -23.60
C SER A 328 -26.40 -1.74 -23.41
N ARG A 329 -26.92 -0.97 -22.45
CA ARG A 329 -28.37 -0.95 -22.18
C ARG A 329 -29.16 -0.52 -23.44
N PRO A 330 -30.15 -1.31 -23.91
CA PRO A 330 -31.00 -0.91 -25.02
C PRO A 330 -31.81 0.34 -24.64
N GLY A 331 -31.70 1.43 -25.40
CA GLY A 331 -32.43 2.69 -25.15
C GLY A 331 -31.68 3.72 -24.30
N MET A 332 -30.51 3.37 -23.75
CA MET A 332 -29.57 4.32 -23.12
C MET A 332 -28.21 4.23 -23.82
N PRO A 333 -28.02 4.91 -24.97
CA PRO A 333 -26.74 4.93 -25.69
C PRO A 333 -25.62 5.40 -24.75
N GLY A 334 -24.54 4.62 -24.63
CA GLY A 334 -23.37 4.97 -23.81
C GLY A 334 -23.24 4.21 -22.48
N TYR A 335 -24.26 3.47 -22.04
CA TYR A 335 -24.21 2.72 -20.77
C TYR A 335 -23.64 1.33 -20.99
N THR A 336 -22.31 1.26 -21.12
CA THR A 336 -21.55 0.01 -21.15
C THR A 336 -21.28 -0.47 -19.73
N VAL A 337 -21.39 -1.77 -19.48
CA VAL A 337 -20.90 -2.40 -18.24
C VAL A 337 -19.88 -3.50 -18.56
N TYR A 338 -19.00 -3.73 -17.61
CA TYR A 338 -17.90 -4.70 -17.69
C TYR A 338 -18.02 -5.74 -16.60
N LYS A 339 -17.51 -6.94 -16.87
CA LYS A 339 -17.28 -7.99 -15.87
C LYS A 339 -15.81 -8.32 -15.77
N LEU A 340 -15.34 -8.52 -14.54
CA LEU A 340 -14.00 -9.07 -14.30
C LEU A 340 -14.00 -10.56 -14.64
N VAL A 341 -13.09 -11.01 -15.51
CA VAL A 341 -13.00 -12.41 -15.97
C VAL A 341 -11.66 -13.07 -15.63
N GLY A 342 -10.66 -12.29 -15.19
CA GLY A 342 -9.38 -12.84 -14.75
C GLY A 342 -8.51 -11.83 -14.00
N LEU A 343 -7.64 -12.35 -13.13
CA LEU A 343 -6.63 -11.59 -12.41
C LEU A 343 -5.28 -12.29 -12.48
N LYS A 344 -4.21 -11.50 -12.59
CA LYS A 344 -2.82 -11.97 -12.47
C LYS A 344 -2.05 -11.08 -11.50
N SER A 345 -1.43 -11.70 -10.49
CA SER A 345 -0.59 -11.01 -9.52
C SER A 345 0.64 -10.36 -10.13
N LYS A 346 1.08 -9.25 -9.54
CA LYS A 346 2.33 -8.56 -9.85
C LYS A 346 3.23 -8.56 -8.60
N ARG A 347 4.55 -8.54 -8.82
CA ARG A 347 5.49 -8.10 -7.80
C ARG A 347 5.58 -6.57 -7.84
N VAL A 348 5.48 -5.97 -6.66
CA VAL A 348 5.68 -4.56 -6.41
C VAL A 348 7.04 -4.33 -5.78
N ASP A 349 7.76 -3.31 -6.26
CA ASP A 349 9.00 -2.87 -5.64
C ASP A 349 8.66 -1.75 -4.63
N LEU A 350 9.22 -1.87 -3.43
CA LEU A 350 8.92 -1.02 -2.29
C LEU A 350 10.20 -0.34 -1.75
N ASP A 351 10.00 0.74 -1.00
CA ASP A 351 11.05 1.42 -0.26
C ASP A 351 10.58 1.76 1.15
N LEU A 352 10.06 0.74 1.85
CA LEU A 352 9.46 0.92 3.17
C LEU A 352 10.49 0.61 4.28
N PRO A 353 10.94 1.60 5.06
CA PRO A 353 11.81 1.37 6.21
C PRO A 353 11.07 0.56 7.28
N LEU A 354 11.78 -0.38 7.92
CA LEU A 354 11.20 -1.22 8.99
C LEU A 354 11.86 -0.95 10.34
N PHE A 355 13.13 -1.34 10.50
CA PHE A 355 13.84 -1.26 11.79
C PHE A 355 15.36 -1.32 11.61
N GLU A 356 16.12 -0.79 12.57
CA GLU A 356 17.56 -0.99 12.68
C GLU A 356 17.88 -2.32 13.42
N TRP A 357 18.72 -3.19 12.84
CA TRP A 357 18.98 -4.52 13.42
C TRP A 357 20.22 -4.57 14.33
N ASP A 358 20.14 -3.87 15.46
CA ASP A 358 21.17 -3.91 16.51
C ASP A 358 21.10 -5.23 17.30
N LEU A 359 22.04 -6.14 17.05
CA LEU A 359 22.16 -7.45 17.70
C LEU A 359 22.59 -7.36 19.16
N GLU A 360 23.07 -6.21 19.64
CA GLU A 360 23.33 -6.02 21.06
C GLU A 360 22.02 -6.00 21.84
N ASN A 361 21.03 -5.29 21.29
CA ASN A 361 19.76 -4.99 21.96
C ASN A 361 18.60 -5.85 21.46
N TYR A 362 18.68 -6.34 20.23
CA TYR A 362 17.62 -7.10 19.57
C TYR A 362 18.02 -8.54 19.25
N GLY A 363 17.02 -9.43 19.25
CA GLY A 363 17.20 -10.82 18.86
C GLY A 363 17.62 -10.98 17.39
N ALA A 364 18.29 -12.09 17.08
CA ALA A 364 18.70 -12.42 15.72
C ALA A 364 17.55 -12.93 14.83
N THR A 365 16.33 -12.99 15.37
CA THR A 365 15.12 -13.45 14.68
C THR A 365 14.04 -12.40 14.87
N ILE A 366 13.41 -12.00 13.77
CA ILE A 366 12.36 -10.97 13.75
C ILE A 366 11.15 -11.55 13.03
N LYS A 367 9.97 -11.28 13.58
CA LYS A 367 8.70 -11.66 12.94
C LYS A 367 8.13 -10.43 12.24
N ILE A 368 7.70 -10.59 10.99
CA ILE A 368 6.98 -9.58 10.23
C ILE A 368 5.60 -10.13 9.89
N ALA A 369 4.56 -9.39 10.26
CA ALA A 369 3.18 -9.66 9.89
C ALA A 369 2.71 -8.62 8.87
N ILE A 370 1.92 -9.08 7.90
CA ILE A 370 1.23 -8.21 6.96
C ILE A 370 -0.27 -8.47 7.15
N GLU A 371 -1.02 -7.40 7.30
CA GLU A 371 -2.48 -7.40 7.18
C GLU A 371 -2.88 -6.35 6.14
N GLU A 372 -3.98 -6.62 5.46
CA GLU A 372 -4.74 -5.61 4.74
C GLU A 372 -5.75 -5.00 5.73
N VAL A 373 -5.96 -3.67 5.68
CA VAL A 373 -6.67 -2.92 6.72
C VAL A 373 -7.93 -2.26 6.16
N ASP A 374 -9.09 -2.86 6.46
CA ASP A 374 -10.40 -2.28 6.12
C ASP A 374 -11.08 -1.53 7.30
N GLY A 375 -10.63 -1.79 8.53
CA GLY A 375 -11.23 -1.29 9.77
C GLY A 375 -10.21 -0.68 10.75
N GLN A 376 -10.70 0.03 11.76
CA GLN A 376 -9.86 0.87 12.63
C GLN A 376 -9.80 0.42 14.09
N GLU A 377 -10.72 -0.44 14.54
CA GLU A 377 -10.70 -0.97 15.89
C GLU A 377 -9.59 -2.02 16.04
N THR A 378 -8.91 -2.06 17.19
CA THR A 378 -7.83 -3.03 17.42
C THR A 378 -8.03 -3.82 18.69
N GLU A 379 -7.73 -5.11 18.65
CA GLU A 379 -7.62 -5.98 19.82
C GLU A 379 -6.14 -6.14 20.23
N VAL A 380 -5.88 -6.11 21.53
CA VAL A 380 -4.52 -6.23 22.08
C VAL A 380 -4.36 -7.60 22.75
N ASN A 381 -3.40 -8.37 22.25
CA ASN A 381 -2.99 -9.65 22.81
C ASN A 381 -1.54 -9.60 23.30
N SER A 382 -1.17 -10.51 24.21
CA SER A 382 0.21 -10.63 24.70
C SER A 382 0.71 -12.06 24.50
N ILE A 383 1.86 -12.21 23.86
CA ILE A 383 2.51 -13.51 23.63
C ILE A 383 3.94 -13.47 24.18
N SER A 384 4.28 -14.45 25.00
CA SER A 384 5.66 -14.65 25.47
C SER A 384 6.41 -15.59 24.51
N SER A 385 7.64 -15.22 24.14
CA SER A 385 8.54 -16.03 23.28
C SER A 385 9.95 -16.09 23.87
N SER A 386 10.63 -17.23 23.71
CA SER A 386 12.05 -17.37 24.07
C SER A 386 12.92 -16.92 22.90
N ILE A 387 13.74 -15.90 23.09
CA ILE A 387 14.56 -15.26 22.04
C ILE A 387 16.04 -15.38 22.40
N GLU A 388 16.87 -15.71 21.41
CA GLU A 388 18.32 -15.75 21.53
C GLU A 388 18.94 -14.37 21.26
N PHE A 389 19.82 -13.94 22.16
CA PHE A 389 20.58 -12.71 22.08
C PHE A 389 22.07 -12.97 21.95
N ALA A 390 22.73 -12.12 21.18
CA ALA A 390 24.17 -12.12 21.03
C ALA A 390 24.84 -11.52 22.28
N THR A 391 25.97 -12.10 22.65
CA THR A 391 26.74 -11.76 23.87
C THR A 391 28.16 -11.30 23.57
N ASN A 392 28.57 -11.34 22.31
CA ASN A 392 29.91 -10.98 21.83
C ASN A 392 30.08 -9.45 21.65
N PHE A 393 29.65 -8.66 22.63
CA PHE A 393 29.80 -7.20 22.62
C PHE A 393 30.60 -6.70 23.81
N GLY A 394 31.43 -5.70 23.60
CA GLY A 394 32.26 -5.10 24.65
C GLY A 394 32.86 -3.77 24.21
N PHE A 395 33.39 -3.01 25.18
CA PHE A 395 34.02 -1.72 24.91
C PHE A 395 35.36 -1.92 24.19
N ASP A 396 35.61 -1.13 23.14
CA ASP A 396 36.90 -1.09 22.45
C ASP A 396 37.49 0.32 22.47
N ALA A 397 38.67 0.46 23.09
CA ALA A 397 39.32 1.75 23.26
C ALA A 397 39.71 2.44 21.94
N SER A 398 39.86 1.69 20.84
CA SER A 398 40.22 2.24 19.52
C SER A 398 39.03 2.94 18.87
N PHE A 399 37.82 2.46 19.14
CA PHE A 399 36.58 3.05 18.67
C PHE A 399 35.99 4.05 19.67
N GLY A 400 36.33 3.92 20.96
CA GLY A 400 35.78 4.77 22.03
C GLY A 400 34.33 4.44 22.38
N GLU A 401 33.82 3.30 21.90
CA GLU A 401 32.44 2.86 22.07
C GLU A 401 32.37 1.32 22.18
N LYS A 402 31.16 0.80 22.33
CA LYS A 402 30.90 -0.65 22.36
C LYS A 402 30.83 -1.20 20.95
N VAL A 403 31.50 -2.34 20.73
CA VAL A 403 31.61 -2.98 19.42
C VAL A 403 31.21 -4.44 19.49
N LYS A 404 30.81 -4.98 18.34
CA LYS A 404 30.64 -6.42 18.14
C LYS A 404 32.00 -7.08 17.89
N PHE A 405 32.23 -8.24 18.50
CA PHE A 405 33.46 -9.04 18.34
C PHE A 405 33.18 -10.36 17.61
N GLY A 406 33.84 -10.55 16.47
CA GLY A 406 33.82 -11.74 15.64
C GLY A 406 32.62 -11.80 14.70
N VAL A 407 32.77 -12.62 13.65
CA VAL A 407 31.67 -12.99 12.74
C VAL A 407 30.61 -13.80 13.49
N LYS A 408 29.35 -13.70 13.06
CA LYS A 408 28.22 -14.41 13.69
C LYS A 408 28.13 -14.07 15.18
N PHE A 409 27.84 -15.05 16.04
CA PHE A 409 27.86 -14.89 17.49
C PHE A 409 29.25 -15.02 18.13
N GLY A 410 30.33 -15.04 17.34
CA GLY A 410 31.69 -15.26 17.87
C GLY A 410 31.84 -16.64 18.51
N SER A 411 32.69 -16.73 19.54
CA SER A 411 32.93 -17.96 20.33
C SER A 411 32.12 -18.00 21.64
N THR A 412 31.23 -17.04 21.87
CA THR A 412 30.51 -16.88 23.16
C THR A 412 29.17 -17.62 23.20
N ILE A 413 28.70 -17.89 24.41
CA ILE A 413 27.41 -18.54 24.70
C ILE A 413 26.30 -17.54 24.39
N LYS A 414 25.27 -17.94 23.63
CA LYS A 414 24.07 -17.11 23.43
C LYS A 414 23.29 -16.97 24.73
N GLU A 415 22.68 -15.81 24.95
CA GLU A 415 21.74 -15.63 26.06
C GLU A 415 20.31 -15.92 25.55
N VAL A 416 19.50 -16.66 26.31
CA VAL A 416 18.10 -16.90 25.97
C VAL A 416 17.22 -16.18 27.00
N LEU A 417 16.41 -15.24 26.56
CA LEU A 417 15.46 -14.52 27.41
C LEU A 417 14.03 -14.82 26.97
N ASN A 418 13.12 -14.89 27.94
CA ASN A 418 11.69 -14.88 27.67
C ASN A 418 11.24 -13.43 27.52
N VAL A 419 10.88 -13.05 26.30
CA VAL A 419 10.39 -11.72 25.96
C VAL A 419 8.88 -11.79 25.76
N SER A 420 8.14 -10.97 26.51
CA SER A 420 6.71 -10.78 26.26
C SER A 420 6.52 -9.70 25.22
N ASN A 421 5.93 -10.06 24.08
CA ASN A 421 5.57 -9.11 23.03
C ASN A 421 4.08 -8.81 23.14
N THR A 422 3.73 -7.53 23.14
CA THR A 422 2.37 -7.10 22.85
C THR A 422 2.15 -7.19 21.34
N ILE A 423 1.05 -7.81 20.94
CA ILE A 423 0.62 -7.98 19.56
C ILE A 423 -0.71 -7.27 19.41
N THR A 424 -0.77 -6.31 18.49
CA THR A 424 -2.00 -5.61 18.17
C THR A 424 -2.60 -6.14 16.87
N LYS A 425 -3.81 -6.70 16.93
CA LYS A 425 -4.56 -7.14 15.76
C LYS A 425 -5.65 -6.12 15.42
N THR A 426 -5.86 -5.84 14.15
CA THR A 426 -6.99 -5.00 13.72
C THR A 426 -8.26 -5.84 13.60
N LEU A 427 -9.36 -5.37 14.18
CA LEU A 427 -10.68 -5.97 14.05
C LEU A 427 -11.23 -5.63 12.66
N GLY A 428 -11.71 -6.66 11.94
CA GLY A 428 -12.08 -6.48 10.53
C GLY A 428 -10.90 -6.10 9.66
N GLY A 429 -9.69 -6.60 9.95
CA GLY A 429 -8.55 -6.54 9.04
C GLY A 429 -8.22 -7.93 8.52
N ASP A 430 -7.72 -8.00 7.30
CA ASP A 430 -7.40 -9.24 6.62
C ASP A 430 -5.97 -9.71 6.94
N GLU A 431 -5.85 -10.65 7.89
CA GLU A 431 -4.54 -11.22 8.20
C GLU A 431 -4.02 -12.06 7.03
N LEU A 432 -2.93 -11.59 6.41
CA LEU A 432 -2.25 -12.31 5.33
C LEU A 432 -1.16 -13.27 5.84
N GLY A 433 -0.96 -13.28 7.17
CA GLY A 433 -0.06 -14.15 7.88
C GLY A 433 1.29 -13.51 8.20
N GLU A 434 2.21 -14.34 8.66
CA GLU A 434 3.47 -13.91 9.27
C GLU A 434 4.64 -14.64 8.63
N VAL A 435 5.78 -13.95 8.52
CA VAL A 435 7.07 -14.55 8.16
C VAL A 435 8.10 -14.29 9.27
N ILE A 436 9.05 -15.21 9.39
CA ILE A 436 10.18 -15.07 10.31
C ILE A 436 11.44 -14.83 9.48
N ILE A 437 12.12 -13.72 9.74
CA ILE A 437 13.40 -13.39 9.14
C ILE A 437 14.52 -13.58 10.17
N ASN A 438 15.71 -13.99 9.71
CA ASN A 438 16.86 -14.17 10.58
C ASN A 438 18.05 -13.32 10.12
N PHE A 439 18.79 -12.77 11.07
CA PHE A 439 19.98 -11.97 10.82
C PHE A 439 21.02 -12.75 9.99
N ALA A 440 21.09 -14.07 10.23
CA ALA A 440 22.00 -15.00 9.58
C ALA A 440 21.69 -15.24 8.10
N ASP A 441 20.48 -14.92 7.66
CA ASP A 441 20.03 -15.23 6.31
C ASP A 441 20.77 -14.36 5.28
N PRO A 442 21.21 -14.94 4.15
CA PRO A 442 21.79 -14.14 3.07
C PRO A 442 20.74 -13.13 2.60
N VAL A 443 21.15 -11.87 2.40
CA VAL A 443 20.29 -10.82 1.85
C VAL A 443 20.23 -10.97 0.34
N VAL A 444 21.39 -10.98 -0.31
CA VAL A 444 21.55 -11.19 -1.75
C VAL A 444 22.03 -12.63 -1.97
N ILE A 445 21.43 -13.31 -2.95
CA ILE A 445 21.63 -14.76 -3.16
C ILE A 445 22.38 -15.11 -4.45
N SER A 446 22.51 -14.17 -5.40
CA SER A 446 23.26 -14.38 -6.64
C SER A 446 23.89 -13.08 -7.14
N ASP A 447 24.77 -13.21 -8.13
CA ASP A 447 25.35 -12.13 -8.92
C ASP A 447 24.43 -11.65 -10.06
N GLU A 448 23.23 -12.21 -10.16
CA GLU A 448 22.22 -11.75 -11.10
C GLU A 448 21.54 -10.49 -10.61
N PHE A 449 21.24 -9.60 -11.55
CA PHE A 449 20.51 -8.37 -11.30
C PHE A 449 19.15 -8.39 -11.98
N ARG A 450 18.19 -7.83 -11.28
CA ARG A 450 16.94 -7.37 -11.86
C ARG A 450 17.15 -5.97 -12.43
N TYR A 451 16.69 -5.80 -13.67
CA TYR A 451 16.77 -4.52 -14.37
C TYR A 451 15.42 -3.82 -14.28
N HIS A 452 15.47 -2.54 -13.90
CA HIS A 452 14.33 -1.62 -13.88
C HIS A 452 14.57 -0.60 -14.99
N TYR A 453 13.51 -0.24 -15.71
CA TYR A 453 13.60 0.56 -16.92
C TYR A 453 12.78 1.83 -16.76
N LYS A 454 13.19 2.90 -17.43
CA LYS A 454 12.46 4.16 -17.43
C LYS A 454 11.08 3.99 -18.07
N PRO A 455 10.04 4.65 -17.56
CA PRO A 455 8.74 4.71 -18.23
C PRO A 455 8.93 5.21 -19.67
N ARG A 456 8.25 4.57 -20.62
CA ARG A 456 8.30 4.97 -22.03
C ARG A 456 7.09 5.82 -22.35
N THR A 457 7.31 7.01 -22.88
CA THR A 457 6.26 7.87 -23.42
C THR A 457 5.77 7.40 -24.78
N ASN A 458 6.63 6.69 -25.52
CA ASN A 458 6.30 6.10 -26.82
C ASN A 458 6.63 4.60 -26.87
N PRO A 459 5.67 3.73 -27.20
CA PRO A 459 5.89 2.28 -27.38
C PRO A 459 6.90 1.90 -28.48
N ARG A 460 7.43 2.87 -29.24
CA ARG A 460 8.51 2.68 -30.23
C ARG A 460 9.92 3.08 -29.73
N GLU A 461 10.06 3.80 -28.62
CA GLU A 461 11.38 4.22 -28.08
C GLU A 461 12.21 3.04 -27.57
N GLN A 462 13.52 3.04 -27.63
CA GLN A 462 14.25 1.93 -27.01
C GLN A 462 14.09 1.98 -25.47
N ALA A 463 13.88 0.82 -24.83
CA ALA A 463 13.85 0.77 -23.36
C ALA A 463 15.24 1.14 -22.80
N VAL A 464 15.27 1.99 -21.77
CA VAL A 464 16.51 2.44 -21.12
C VAL A 464 16.50 1.96 -19.68
N VAL A 465 17.61 1.34 -19.23
CA VAL A 465 17.77 0.93 -17.83
C VAL A 465 17.77 2.18 -16.94
N ASP A 466 16.92 2.16 -15.93
CA ASP A 466 16.82 3.20 -14.90
C ASP A 466 17.79 2.88 -13.75
N TYR A 467 17.59 1.72 -13.14
CA TYR A 467 18.46 1.19 -12.08
C TYR A 467 18.46 -0.34 -12.09
N THR A 468 19.42 -0.93 -11.38
CA THR A 468 19.49 -2.36 -11.15
C THR A 468 19.27 -2.68 -9.68
N GLU A 469 18.70 -3.86 -9.43
CA GLU A 469 18.46 -4.39 -8.10
C GLU A 469 19.14 -5.77 -8.00
N PRO A 470 19.91 -6.06 -6.95
CA PRO A 470 20.46 -7.39 -6.73
C PRO A 470 19.35 -8.43 -6.54
N THR A 471 19.63 -9.69 -6.85
CA THR A 471 18.67 -10.76 -6.57
C THR A 471 18.59 -11.02 -5.06
N PHE A 472 17.55 -10.48 -4.44
CA PHE A 472 17.28 -10.65 -3.02
C PHE A 472 16.70 -12.03 -2.68
N ASN A 473 16.93 -12.45 -1.44
CA ASN A 473 16.44 -13.70 -0.89
C ASN A 473 14.90 -13.75 -0.90
N SER A 474 14.36 -14.78 -1.55
CA SER A 474 12.92 -14.96 -1.80
C SER A 474 12.25 -15.95 -0.84
N LYS A 475 12.93 -16.36 0.24
CA LYS A 475 12.46 -17.43 1.13
C LYS A 475 11.37 -17.01 2.12
N TYR A 476 11.11 -15.71 2.27
CA TYR A 476 10.13 -15.19 3.22
C TYR A 476 8.77 -15.13 2.55
N TYR A 477 7.96 -16.17 2.70
CA TYR A 477 6.64 -16.23 2.09
C TYR A 477 5.63 -16.97 2.97
N THR A 478 4.35 -16.65 2.75
CA THR A 478 3.18 -17.36 3.27
C THR A 478 2.43 -18.01 2.11
N GLY A 479 1.24 -18.57 2.36
CA GLY A 479 0.33 -18.95 1.28
C GLY A 479 -0.16 -17.77 0.42
N TRP A 480 -0.01 -16.53 0.91
CA TRP A 480 -0.64 -15.33 0.35
C TRP A 480 0.37 -14.34 -0.25
N TYR A 481 1.54 -14.17 0.36
CA TYR A 481 2.55 -13.21 -0.11
C TYR A 481 3.98 -13.73 0.03
N ARG A 482 4.90 -13.05 -0.64
CA ARG A 482 6.34 -13.13 -0.48
C ARG A 482 6.91 -11.73 -0.23
N LEU A 483 7.80 -11.64 0.75
CA LEU A 483 8.55 -10.42 1.07
C LEU A 483 9.99 -10.53 0.61
N TYR A 484 10.52 -9.40 0.18
CA TYR A 484 11.95 -9.20 -0.07
C TYR A 484 12.45 -8.16 0.93
N ILE A 485 13.39 -8.55 1.78
CA ILE A 485 13.92 -7.71 2.85
C ILE A 485 15.40 -7.45 2.58
N SER A 486 15.79 -6.17 2.63
CA SER A 486 17.17 -5.76 2.38
C SER A 486 17.53 -4.51 3.18
N PRO A 487 18.67 -4.49 3.88
CA PRO A 487 19.16 -3.29 4.50
C PRO A 487 19.60 -2.27 3.44
N LYS A 488 19.28 -1.00 3.68
CA LYS A 488 19.75 0.14 2.89
C LYS A 488 20.41 1.16 3.79
N LYS A 489 21.36 1.89 3.22
CA LYS A 489 21.94 3.06 3.88
C LYS A 489 20.92 4.20 3.85
N THR A 490 20.54 4.70 5.01
CA THR A 490 19.72 5.91 5.16
C THR A 490 20.66 7.11 5.26
N ASN A 491 20.41 8.15 4.46
CA ASN A 491 21.05 9.44 4.71
C ASN A 491 20.33 10.05 5.90
N LEU A 492 21.06 10.36 6.98
CA LEU A 492 20.56 11.25 8.03
C LEU A 492 20.32 12.65 7.48
#